data_AF-A0A849SN44-F1
#
_entry.id   AF-A0A849SN44-F1
#
_cell.length_a   1.000
_cell.length_b   1.000
_cell.length_c   1.000
_cell.angle_alpha   90.00
_cell.angle_beta   90.00
_cell.angle_gamma   90.00
#
_symmetry.space_group_name_H-M   'P 1'
#
loop_
_entity.id
_entity.type
_entity.pdbx_description
1 polymer ?
#
loop_
_entity_poly.entity_id
_entity_poly.type
_entity_poly.pdbx_seq_one_letter_code
_entity_poly.pdbx_strand_id
1 'polypeptide(L)'
;MALFPEVKADHHKEPKELKSKRNESAEPITPDQAVAIADKVFPHAQLRWIANPEGEDGIYAIEKRQTGEANYRRPRSKVWIDQYSGEVLQIENPNKFTAGETFLNLMWPLHSGEALGLPMRILWCIFGFAPLVLYVTGILRWLQKRRAVHFSAQRNERLAVNASN
;
A
#
# COMPACT_ATOMS: atom_id res chain seq x y z
N MET A 1 4.21 10.21 28.01
CA MET A 1 4.96 9.09 27.41
C MET A 1 4.20 8.67 26.16
N ALA A 2 4.63 9.14 24.98
CA ALA A 2 3.93 8.84 23.73
C ALA A 2 4.08 7.35 23.40
N LEU A 3 2.96 6.65 23.20
CA LEU A 3 2.90 5.22 22.95
C LEU A 3 3.47 4.80 21.57
N PHE A 4 3.80 5.78 20.73
CA PHE A 4 4.36 5.57 19.39
C PHE A 4 5.50 6.55 19.14
N PRO A 5 6.64 6.08 18.60
CA PRO A 5 7.67 6.97 18.07
C PRO A 5 7.06 7.87 16.99
N GLU A 6 7.45 9.14 16.98
CA GLU A 6 7.08 10.07 15.92
C GLU A 6 7.52 9.50 14.57
N VAL A 7 6.59 9.37 13.63
CA VAL A 7 6.90 8.96 12.26
C VAL A 7 7.69 10.11 11.65
N LYS A 8 9.00 9.92 11.46
CA LYS A 8 9.81 10.84 10.66
C LYS A 8 9.32 10.76 9.22
N ALA A 9 8.45 11.70 8.84
CA ALA A 9 7.97 11.86 7.47
C ALA A 9 9.11 12.11 6.45
N ASP A 10 10.33 12.40 6.93
CA ASP A 10 11.52 12.69 6.14
C ASP A 10 11.90 11.57 5.14
N HIS A 11 11.46 10.32 5.37
CA HIS A 11 11.71 9.21 4.44
C HIS A 11 10.77 9.21 3.22
N HIS A 12 9.68 9.97 3.27
CA HIS A 12 8.71 10.17 2.18
C HIS A 12 8.71 11.64 1.73
N LYS A 13 9.88 12.23 1.44
CA LYS A 13 9.86 13.39 0.56
C LYS A 13 9.32 12.95 -0.79
N GLU A 14 8.20 13.54 -1.21
CA GLU A 14 7.62 13.26 -2.52
C GLU A 14 8.67 13.57 -3.59
N PRO A 15 8.84 12.70 -4.61
CA PRO A 15 9.80 12.94 -5.69
C PRO A 15 9.58 14.26 -6.43
N LYS A 16 8.44 14.94 -6.23
CA LYS A 16 8.15 16.28 -6.76
C LYS A 16 9.09 17.38 -6.26
N GLU A 17 9.72 17.20 -5.10
CA GLU A 17 10.69 18.18 -4.58
C GLU A 17 12.14 17.87 -4.98
N LEU A 18 12.41 16.65 -5.45
CA LEU A 18 13.73 16.23 -5.92
C LEU A 18 13.83 16.54 -7.41
N LYS A 19 14.50 17.63 -7.74
CA LYS A 19 14.81 18.00 -9.13
C LYS A 19 16.30 17.88 -9.37
N SER A 20 16.65 17.39 -10.55
CA SER A 20 18.03 17.41 -10.96
C SER A 20 18.49 18.84 -11.21
N LYS A 21 19.71 19.17 -10.78
CA LYS A 21 20.31 20.48 -11.05
C LYS A 21 21.18 20.38 -12.29
N ARG A 22 20.70 20.94 -13.39
CA ARG A 22 21.48 21.05 -14.62
C ARG A 22 22.79 21.79 -14.35
N ASN A 23 23.90 21.09 -14.52
CA ASN A 23 25.21 21.73 -14.58
C ASN A 23 25.50 21.99 -16.07
N GLU A 24 25.84 23.21 -16.44
CA GLU A 24 25.82 23.74 -17.83
C GLU A 24 26.75 23.00 -18.83
N SER A 25 27.45 21.95 -18.41
CA SER A 25 28.40 21.18 -19.24
C SER A 25 28.40 19.67 -18.99
N ALA A 26 27.46 19.12 -18.23
CA ALA A 26 27.42 17.68 -17.95
C ALA A 26 26.42 16.97 -18.89
N GLU A 27 26.91 16.01 -19.68
CA GLU A 27 26.04 15.03 -20.32
C GLU A 27 25.33 14.20 -19.24
N PRO A 28 24.04 13.85 -19.40
CA PRO A 28 23.35 12.99 -18.45
C PRO A 28 24.09 11.66 -18.26
N ILE A 29 24.16 11.19 -17.02
CA ILE A 29 24.71 9.88 -16.70
C ILE A 29 23.89 8.80 -17.41
N THR A 30 24.58 7.73 -17.78
CA THR A 30 23.93 6.56 -18.39
C THR A 30 23.16 5.75 -17.32
N PRO A 31 22.13 5.00 -17.71
CA PRO A 31 21.43 4.10 -16.79
C PRO A 31 22.38 3.10 -16.09
N ASP A 32 23.40 2.61 -16.79
CA ASP A 32 24.40 1.70 -16.23
C ASP A 32 25.23 2.36 -15.12
N GLN A 33 25.60 3.63 -15.27
CA GLN A 33 26.26 4.40 -14.22
C GLN A 33 25.35 4.61 -13.01
N ALA A 34 24.07 4.90 -13.23
CA ALA A 34 23.09 5.02 -12.15
C ALA A 34 22.92 3.71 -11.38
N VAL A 35 22.89 2.57 -12.08
CA VAL A 35 22.86 1.23 -11.45
C VAL A 35 24.13 0.98 -10.64
N ALA A 36 25.31 1.29 -11.18
CA ALA A 36 26.58 1.13 -10.48
C ALA A 36 26.68 2.00 -9.21
N ILE A 37 26.12 3.21 -9.23
CA ILE A 37 25.99 4.06 -8.04
C ILE A 37 25.06 3.39 -7.01
N ALA A 38 23.91 2.87 -7.45
CA ALA A 38 22.99 2.14 -6.58
C ALA A 38 23.57 0.80 -6.06
N ASP A 39 24.49 0.16 -6.79
CA ASP A 39 25.26 -1.02 -6.32
C ASP A 39 26.16 -0.67 -5.14
N LYS A 40 26.77 0.52 -5.13
CA LYS A 40 27.58 0.97 -3.98
C LYS A 40 26.74 1.17 -2.71
N VAL A 41 25.49 1.63 -2.86
CA VAL A 41 24.57 1.82 -1.72
C VAL A 41 24.02 0.48 -1.22
N PHE A 42 23.66 -0.42 -2.15
CA PHE A 42 23.10 -1.73 -1.85
C PHE A 42 23.83 -2.87 -2.60
N PRO A 43 25.00 -3.33 -2.11
CA PRO A 43 25.91 -4.22 -2.85
C PRO A 43 25.41 -5.65 -3.04
N HIS A 44 24.44 -6.10 -2.25
CA HIS A 44 23.86 -7.44 -2.33
C HIS A 44 22.38 -7.44 -2.72
N ALA A 45 21.86 -6.29 -3.16
CA ALA A 45 20.45 -6.16 -3.51
C ALA A 45 20.23 -6.41 -5.00
N GLN A 46 19.17 -7.16 -5.30
CA GLN A 46 18.78 -7.47 -6.68
C GLN A 46 18.16 -6.23 -7.32
N LEU A 47 18.62 -5.85 -8.52
CA LEU A 47 17.97 -4.81 -9.31
C LEU A 47 16.55 -5.25 -9.70
N ARG A 48 15.55 -4.39 -9.48
CA ARG A 48 14.14 -4.72 -9.76
C ARG A 48 13.48 -3.74 -10.71
N TRP A 49 13.81 -2.47 -10.60
CA TRP A 49 13.27 -1.45 -11.48
C TRP A 49 14.27 -0.31 -11.67
N ILE A 50 14.28 0.26 -12.87
CA ILE A 50 14.98 1.50 -13.21
C ILE A 50 13.90 2.44 -13.73
N ALA A 51 13.73 3.59 -13.08
CA ALA A 51 12.99 4.71 -13.65
C ALA A 51 14.00 5.69 -14.23
N ASN A 52 13.91 5.90 -15.54
CA ASN A 52 14.72 6.88 -16.24
C ASN A 52 14.19 8.29 -15.95
N PRO A 53 15.06 9.30 -15.94
CA PRO A 53 14.66 10.68 -15.80
C PRO A 53 13.80 11.10 -16.99
N GLU A 54 12.70 11.80 -16.70
CA GLU A 54 11.85 12.42 -17.72
C GLU A 54 12.12 13.94 -17.76
N GLY A 55 12.58 14.44 -18.90
CA GLY A 55 12.87 15.87 -19.09
C GLY A 55 14.18 16.34 -18.45
N GLU A 56 14.40 17.66 -18.50
CA GLU A 56 15.68 18.28 -18.10
C GLU A 56 15.90 18.31 -16.58
N ASP A 57 14.84 18.26 -15.78
CA ASP A 57 14.88 18.24 -14.30
C ASP A 57 14.71 16.81 -13.73
N GLY A 58 14.62 15.79 -14.59
CA GLY A 58 14.34 14.42 -14.20
C GLY A 58 15.44 13.80 -13.34
N ILE A 59 15.07 12.85 -12.49
CA ILE A 59 16.00 12.10 -11.63
C ILE A 59 15.93 10.62 -11.97
N TYR A 60 17.04 9.91 -11.82
CA TYR A 60 17.02 8.45 -11.84
C TYR A 60 16.44 7.93 -10.54
N ALA A 61 15.55 6.95 -10.61
CA ALA A 61 15.14 6.19 -9.42
C ALA A 61 15.43 4.71 -9.65
N ILE A 62 16.32 4.15 -8.84
CA ILE A 62 16.72 2.76 -8.91
C ILE A 62 16.07 2.01 -7.76
N GLU A 63 15.19 1.07 -8.07
CA GLU A 63 14.60 0.17 -7.08
C GLU A 63 15.38 -1.14 -7.02
N LYS A 64 15.78 -1.49 -5.81
CA LYS A 64 16.49 -2.72 -5.51
C LYS A 64 15.76 -3.48 -4.43
N ARG A 65 16.02 -4.78 -4.38
CA ARG A 65 15.51 -5.67 -3.34
C ARG A 65 16.65 -6.24 -2.53
N GLN A 66 16.74 -5.85 -1.28
CA GLN A 66 17.61 -6.45 -0.29
C GLN A 66 17.07 -7.81 0.19
N THR A 67 17.98 -8.69 0.57
CA THR A 67 17.63 -9.97 1.19
C THR A 67 16.95 -9.72 2.55
N GLY A 68 15.79 -10.34 2.77
CA GLY A 68 15.03 -10.19 4.02
C GLY A 68 13.95 -9.12 4.01
N GLU A 69 13.77 -8.36 2.92
CA GLU A 69 12.63 -7.45 2.80
C GLU A 69 11.30 -8.20 2.82
N ALA A 70 10.35 -7.70 3.62
CA ALA A 70 8.98 -8.23 3.73
C ALA A 70 8.21 -8.17 2.41
N ASN A 71 8.51 -7.17 1.58
CA ASN A 71 7.95 -7.04 0.25
C ASN A 71 8.83 -7.72 -0.80
N TYR A 72 8.27 -8.69 -1.52
CA TYR A 72 9.00 -9.37 -2.58
C TYR A 72 8.68 -8.78 -3.96
N ARG A 73 7.41 -8.45 -4.23
CA ARG A 73 7.01 -7.83 -5.50
C ARG A 73 7.26 -6.33 -5.58
N ARG A 74 7.17 -5.62 -4.46
CA ARG A 74 7.35 -4.16 -4.39
C ARG A 74 8.38 -3.79 -3.32
N PRO A 75 9.67 -3.98 -3.60
CA PRO A 75 10.69 -3.65 -2.63
C PRO A 75 10.68 -2.16 -2.30
N ARG A 76 11.16 -1.82 -1.11
CA ARG A 76 11.22 -0.43 -0.63
C ARG A 76 12.63 0.14 -0.62
N SER A 77 13.64 -0.66 -0.98
CA SER A 77 15.00 -0.15 -1.11
C SER A 77 15.13 0.63 -2.43
N LYS A 78 15.05 1.95 -2.34
CA LYS A 78 15.12 2.86 -3.50
C LYS A 78 16.24 3.86 -3.33
N VAL A 79 16.87 4.21 -4.45
CA VAL A 79 17.92 5.23 -4.52
C VAL A 79 17.52 6.22 -5.61
N TRP A 80 17.42 7.49 -5.24
CA TRP A 80 17.24 8.58 -6.20
C TRP A 80 18.58 9.23 -6.48
N ILE A 81 18.89 9.41 -7.76
CA ILE A 81 20.19 9.87 -8.25
C ILE A 81 19.95 11.03 -9.22
N ASP A 82 20.73 12.10 -9.05
CA ASP A 82 20.75 13.24 -9.97
C ASP A 82 21.26 12.80 -11.35
N GLN A 83 20.55 13.19 -12.41
CA GLN A 83 20.88 12.72 -13.76
C GLN A 83 22.14 13.33 -14.36
N TYR A 84 22.66 14.45 -13.84
CA TYR A 84 23.86 15.09 -14.37
C TYR A 84 25.09 14.87 -13.48
N SER A 85 24.94 15.05 -12.17
CA SER A 85 26.05 14.92 -11.22
C SER A 85 26.31 13.49 -10.77
N GLY A 86 25.32 12.59 -10.87
CA GLY A 86 25.37 11.26 -10.28
C GLY A 86 25.35 11.26 -8.75
N GLU A 87 24.99 12.40 -8.13
CA GLU A 87 24.83 12.50 -6.68
C GLU A 87 23.59 11.72 -6.22
N VAL A 88 23.74 10.97 -5.13
CA VAL A 88 22.60 10.30 -4.50
C VAL A 88 21.80 11.33 -3.70
N LEU A 89 20.65 11.71 -4.22
CA LEU A 89 19.77 12.71 -3.63
C LEU A 89 19.01 12.15 -2.42
N GLN A 90 18.55 10.90 -2.51
CA GLN A 90 17.78 10.27 -1.45
C GLN A 90 17.95 8.75 -1.47
N ILE A 91 17.88 8.14 -0.28
CA ILE A 91 17.92 6.69 -0.09
C ILE A 91 16.73 6.31 0.79
N GLU A 92 15.86 5.46 0.28
CA GLU A 92 14.84 4.77 1.06
C GLU A 92 15.38 3.38 1.42
N ASN A 93 15.44 3.08 2.72
CA ASN A 93 15.90 1.78 3.22
C ASN A 93 14.91 1.24 4.25
N PRO A 94 14.20 0.13 3.97
CA PRO A 94 13.19 -0.43 4.87
C PRO A 94 13.75 -0.89 6.21
N ASN A 95 15.06 -1.17 6.31
CA ASN A 95 15.70 -1.55 7.58
C ASN A 95 15.88 -0.36 8.54
N LYS A 96 15.72 0.87 8.04
CA LYS A 96 15.79 2.10 8.86
C LYS A 96 14.42 2.71 9.14
N PHE A 97 13.34 2.05 8.72
CA PHE A 97 11.99 2.51 8.97
C PHE A 97 11.66 2.51 10.47
N THR A 98 10.89 3.50 10.89
CA THR A 98 10.24 3.51 12.20
C THR A 98 9.26 2.35 12.32
N ALA A 99 8.79 2.06 13.55
CA ALA A 99 7.78 1.03 13.77
C ALA A 99 6.48 1.30 12.98
N GLY A 100 6.07 2.57 12.88
CA GLY A 100 4.89 2.97 12.11
C GLY A 100 5.07 2.76 10.61
N GLU A 101 6.20 3.18 10.05
CA GLU A 101 6.51 2.96 8.63
C GLU A 101 6.66 1.49 8.29
N THR A 102 7.26 0.70 9.18
CA THR A 102 7.36 -0.76 9.05
C THR A 102 5.96 -1.38 9.03
N PHE A 103 5.08 -0.98 9.94
CA PHE A 103 3.69 -1.45 9.96
C PHE A 103 2.96 -1.14 8.64
N LEU A 104 3.07 0.09 8.14
CA LEU A 104 2.50 0.49 6.85
C LEU A 104 3.12 -0.31 5.70
N ASN A 105 4.42 -0.55 5.73
CA ASN A 105 5.13 -1.35 4.75
C ASN A 105 4.64 -2.82 4.72
N LEU A 106 4.26 -3.37 5.87
CA LEU A 106 3.68 -4.72 6.00
C LEU A 106 2.22 -4.83 5.50
N MET A 107 1.52 -3.72 5.27
CA MET A 107 0.14 -3.79 4.75
C MET A 107 0.07 -4.41 3.36
N TRP A 108 0.99 -4.04 2.46
CA TRP A 108 1.02 -4.60 1.10
C TRP A 108 1.24 -6.12 1.06
N PRO A 109 2.25 -6.71 1.73
CA PRO A 109 2.48 -8.15 1.68
C PRO A 109 1.39 -8.92 2.42
N LEU A 110 0.78 -8.35 3.47
CA LEU A 110 -0.39 -8.96 4.14
C LEU A 110 -1.63 -8.94 3.25
N HIS A 111 -1.90 -7.82 2.59
CA HIS A 111 -3.05 -7.65 1.70
C HIS A 111 -2.94 -8.53 0.45
N SER A 112 -1.76 -8.56 -0.19
CA SER A 112 -1.51 -9.40 -1.37
C SER A 112 -1.35 -10.89 -1.04
N GLY A 113 -1.32 -11.24 0.25
CA GLY A 113 -1.06 -12.60 0.72
C GLY A 113 0.37 -13.08 0.45
N GLU A 114 1.31 -12.18 0.16
CA GLU A 114 2.73 -12.49 -0.02
C GLU A 114 3.42 -12.81 1.31
N ALA A 115 2.95 -12.24 2.43
CA ALA A 115 3.56 -12.40 3.75
C ALA A 115 3.64 -13.85 4.24
N LEU A 116 2.56 -14.64 4.06
CA LEU A 116 2.54 -16.08 4.39
C LEU A 116 2.37 -16.96 3.15
N GLY A 117 2.23 -16.37 1.95
CA GLY A 117 2.00 -17.09 0.71
C GLY A 117 0.61 -17.74 0.63
N LEU A 118 0.57 -19.02 0.27
CA LEU A 118 -0.66 -19.76 -0.04
C LEU A 118 -1.70 -19.76 1.12
N PRO A 119 -1.33 -20.00 2.39
CA PRO A 119 -2.28 -19.96 3.50
C PRO A 119 -3.02 -18.62 3.62
N MET A 120 -2.32 -17.49 3.48
CA MET A 120 -2.95 -16.16 3.56
C MET A 120 -3.94 -15.95 2.40
N ARG A 121 -3.60 -16.43 1.20
CA ARG A 121 -4.49 -16.34 0.04
C ARG A 121 -5.77 -17.15 0.26
N ILE A 122 -5.68 -18.36 0.81
CA ILE A 122 -6.86 -19.18 1.14
C ILE A 122 -7.74 -18.46 2.17
N LEU A 123 -7.14 -17.89 3.22
CA LEU A 123 -7.87 -17.10 4.21
C LEU A 123 -8.60 -15.94 3.56
N TRP A 124 -7.93 -15.15 2.71
CA TRP A 124 -8.57 -14.04 1.99
C TRP A 124 -9.70 -14.50 1.07
N CYS A 125 -9.56 -15.64 0.39
CA CYS A 125 -10.64 -16.23 -0.40
C CYS A 125 -11.87 -16.54 0.48
N ILE A 126 -11.67 -17.08 1.68
CA ILE A 126 -12.75 -17.35 2.63
C ILE A 126 -13.39 -16.05 3.12
N PHE A 127 -12.59 -15.05 3.51
CA PHE A 127 -13.08 -13.74 3.91
C PHE A 127 -13.82 -13.01 2.79
N GLY A 128 -13.50 -13.30 1.53
CA GLY A 128 -14.23 -12.80 0.36
C GLY A 128 -15.71 -13.18 0.32
N PHE A 129 -16.13 -14.21 1.08
CA PHE A 129 -17.55 -14.57 1.23
C PHE A 129 -18.27 -13.77 2.33
N ALA A 130 -17.57 -13.00 3.16
CA ALA A 130 -18.20 -12.21 4.21
C ALA A 130 -19.26 -11.22 3.67
N PRO A 131 -19.04 -10.47 2.56
CA PRO A 131 -20.08 -9.63 1.96
C PRO A 131 -21.30 -10.42 1.50
N LEU A 132 -21.13 -11.64 0.97
CA LEU A 132 -22.24 -12.51 0.57
C LEU A 132 -23.07 -12.91 1.79
N VAL A 133 -22.42 -13.30 2.89
CA VAL A 133 -23.10 -13.63 4.15
C VAL A 133 -23.86 -12.41 4.71
N LEU A 134 -23.23 -11.23 4.69
CA LEU A 134 -23.87 -9.98 5.13
C LEU A 134 -25.08 -9.62 4.23
N TYR A 135 -24.99 -9.86 2.93
CA TYR A 135 -26.07 -9.62 1.98
C TYR A 135 -27.27 -10.55 2.25
N VAL A 136 -27.02 -11.85 2.37
CA VAL A 136 -28.08 -12.85 2.67
C VAL A 136 -28.73 -12.55 4.02
N THR A 137 -27.94 -12.28 5.06
CA THR A 137 -28.49 -11.96 6.38
C THR A 137 -29.28 -10.65 6.37
N GLY A 138 -28.85 -9.65 5.61
CA GLY A 138 -29.61 -8.41 5.38
C GLY A 138 -30.98 -8.65 4.74
N ILE A 139 -31.05 -9.48 3.69
CA ILE A 139 -32.30 -9.86 3.04
C ILE A 139 -33.21 -10.63 4.00
N LEU A 140 -32.68 -11.63 4.71
CA LEU A 140 -33.45 -12.42 5.67
C LEU A 140 -34.07 -11.52 6.74
N ARG A 141 -33.28 -10.58 7.28
CA ARG A 141 -33.74 -9.64 8.30
C ARG A 141 -34.78 -8.65 7.74
N TRP A 142 -34.63 -8.21 6.49
CA TRP A 142 -35.62 -7.38 5.82
C TRP A 142 -36.96 -8.12 5.64
N LEU A 143 -36.93 -9.37 5.18
CA LEU A 143 -38.13 -10.20 5.00
C LEU A 143 -38.83 -10.49 6.33
N GLN A 144 -38.08 -10.79 7.40
CA GLN A 144 -38.62 -10.97 8.74
C GLN A 144 -39.34 -9.72 9.23
N LYS A 145 -38.72 -8.55 9.09
CA LYS A 145 -39.32 -7.27 9.48
C LYS A 145 -40.60 -6.99 8.69
N ARG A 146 -40.59 -7.25 7.37
CA ARG A 146 -41.77 -7.04 6.52
C ARG A 146 -42.93 -7.92 6.92
N ARG A 147 -42.69 -9.21 7.20
CA ARG A 147 -43.73 -10.13 7.71
C ARG A 147 -44.28 -9.66 9.05
N ALA A 148 -43.43 -9.23 9.99
CA ALA A 148 -43.87 -8.74 11.30
C ALA A 148 -44.77 -7.49 11.19
N VAL A 149 -44.50 -6.58 10.26
CA VAL A 149 -45.36 -5.42 9.98
C VAL A 149 -46.72 -5.87 9.43
N HIS A 150 -46.75 -6.78 8.46
CA HIS A 150 -48.01 -7.32 7.92
C HIS A 150 -48.85 -8.04 8.99
N PHE A 151 -48.23 -8.87 9.85
CA PHE A 151 -48.93 -9.53 10.95
C PHE A 151 -49.46 -8.54 11.99
N SER A 152 -48.70 -7.50 12.32
CA SER A 152 -49.13 -6.46 13.26
C SER A 152 -50.30 -5.65 12.73
N ALA A 153 -50.30 -5.31 11.44
CA ALA A 153 -51.40 -4.63 10.77
C ALA A 153 -52.69 -5.47 10.80
N GLN A 154 -52.61 -6.75 10.42
CA GLN A 154 -53.76 -7.67 10.45
C GLN A 154 -54.33 -7.86 11.87
N ARG A 155 -53.46 -7.93 12.89
CA ARG A 155 -53.90 -8.03 14.29
C ARG A 155 -54.64 -6.77 14.74
N ASN A 156 -54.14 -5.59 14.39
CA ASN A 156 -54.76 -4.32 14.75
C ASN A 156 -56.12 -4.14 14.07
N GLU A 157 -56.25 -4.52 12.79
CA GLU A 157 -57.54 -4.53 12.08
C GLU A 157 -58.56 -5.46 12.76
N ARG A 158 -58.16 -6.69 13.13
CA ARG A 158 -59.04 -7.64 13.83
C ARG A 158 -59.50 -7.10 15.20
N LEU A 159 -58.62 -6.44 15.95
CA LEU A 159 -58.98 -5.85 17.25
C LEU A 159 -59.93 -4.66 17.09
N ALA A 160 -59.75 -3.84 16.05
CA ALA A 160 -60.64 -2.71 15.77
C ALA A 160 -62.07 -3.19 15.41
N VAL A 161 -62.20 -4.22 14.57
CA VAL A 161 -63.49 -4.81 14.20
C VAL A 161 -64.22 -5.41 15.41
N ASN A 162 -63.49 -6.08 16.30
CA ASN A 162 -64.09 -6.65 17.52
C ASN A 162 -64.51 -5.60 18.55
N ALA A 163 -63.91 -4.40 18.54
CA ALA A 163 -64.26 -3.32 19.47
C ALA A 163 -65.47 -2.48 19.00
N SER A 164 -65.83 -2.59 17.72
CA SER A 164 -66.99 -1.89 17.13
C SER A 164 -68.29 -2.70 17.11
N ASN A 165 -68.23 -3.98 17.48
CA ASN A 165 -69.38 -4.88 17.64
C ASN A 165 -69.73 -5.02 19.12
#